data_AF-A0A1J3J072-F1
#
_entry.id   AF-A0A1J3J072-F1
#
_cell.length_a   1.000
_cell.length_b   1.000
_cell.length_c   1.000
_cell.angle_alpha   90.00
_cell.angle_beta   90.00
_cell.angle_gamma   90.00
#
_symmetry.space_group_name_H-M   'P 1'
#
loop_
_entity.id
_entity.type
_entity.pdbx_description
1 polymer ?
#
loop_
_entity_poly.entity_id
_entity_poly.type
_entity_poly.pdbx_seq_one_letter_code
_entity_poly.pdbx_strand_id
1 'polypeptide(L)'
;MRGKKTRGKQKINIKKVEKDEDRMVTFSKRRSGIYTKLSEISILCGAEVGFLVYSGAGKPYTFGSPSFEAVAERFLNGDHPVMINGQGRSSSSSIVEAHKKMKLDELCKKYNSVMEESNAEEERRKTAAAAMAAHSLPVESDAWWKVDDPKEDEDAKQLLRTYESLYDKLCDLAGGRSHGGDASTSLAGNYRY
;
A
#
# COMPACT_ATOMS: atom_id res chain seq x y z
N MET A 1 -22.38 8.20 -37.18
CA MET A 1 -21.53 7.08 -36.70
C MET A 1 -21.32 7.24 -35.20
N ARG A 2 -21.65 6.23 -34.36
CA ARG A 2 -21.35 6.31 -32.91
C ARG A 2 -19.85 6.07 -32.70
N GLY A 3 -19.17 7.04 -32.08
CA GLY A 3 -17.75 6.91 -31.69
C GLY A 3 -17.52 5.82 -30.63
N LYS A 4 -16.30 5.28 -30.58
CA LYS A 4 -15.91 4.29 -29.56
C LYS A 4 -15.90 4.93 -28.17
N LYS A 5 -16.54 4.26 -27.19
CA LYS A 5 -16.68 4.76 -25.80
C LYS A 5 -15.37 4.70 -24.99
N THR A 6 -14.45 3.78 -25.29
CA THR A 6 -13.19 3.62 -24.55
C THR A 6 -12.02 3.27 -25.48
N ARG A 7 -10.79 3.53 -25.00
CA ARG A 7 -9.54 3.19 -25.71
C ARG A 7 -9.23 1.69 -25.72
N GLY A 8 -9.92 0.87 -24.92
CA GLY A 8 -9.62 -0.56 -24.75
C GLY A 8 -8.32 -0.83 -23.98
N LYS A 9 -7.87 -2.08 -23.93
CA LYS A 9 -6.64 -2.49 -23.24
C LYS A 9 -5.42 -1.80 -23.87
N GLN A 10 -4.74 -0.95 -23.10
CA GLN A 10 -3.52 -0.26 -23.55
C GLN A 10 -2.28 -1.06 -23.16
N LYS A 11 -1.26 -1.04 -24.02
CA LYS A 11 0.07 -1.57 -23.69
C LYS A 11 0.75 -0.64 -22.68
N ILE A 12 1.37 -1.21 -21.67
CA ILE A 12 2.14 -0.49 -20.64
C ILE A 12 3.53 -1.11 -20.51
N ASN A 13 4.52 -0.31 -20.10
CA ASN A 13 5.88 -0.79 -19.89
C ASN A 13 5.97 -1.69 -18.64
N ILE A 14 6.83 -2.69 -18.66
CA ILE A 14 7.11 -3.56 -17.50
C ILE A 14 8.12 -2.84 -16.60
N LYS A 15 7.62 -1.84 -15.89
CA LYS A 15 8.32 -1.09 -14.84
C LYS A 15 7.35 -0.74 -13.72
N LYS A 16 7.82 -0.14 -12.63
CA LYS A 16 6.95 0.37 -11.57
C LYS A 16 5.91 1.33 -12.16
N VAL A 17 4.65 1.17 -11.76
CA VAL A 17 3.58 2.12 -12.10
C VAL A 17 3.69 3.28 -11.11
N GLU A 18 4.05 4.45 -11.62
CA GLU A 18 4.35 5.61 -10.76
C GLU A 18 3.10 6.16 -10.08
N LYS A 19 1.99 6.29 -10.81
CA LYS A 19 0.73 6.79 -10.23
C LYS A 19 0.12 5.76 -9.28
N ASP A 20 -0.09 6.16 -8.03
CA ASP A 20 -0.55 5.29 -6.94
C ASP A 20 -1.89 4.61 -7.21
N GLU A 21 -2.87 5.37 -7.70
CA GLU A 21 -4.19 4.85 -8.07
C GLU A 21 -4.08 3.76 -9.15
N ASP A 22 -3.33 4.04 -10.22
CA ASP A 22 -3.12 3.12 -11.34
C ASP A 22 -2.34 1.88 -10.88
N ARG A 23 -1.39 2.06 -9.96
CA ARG A 23 -0.63 0.97 -9.36
C ARG A 23 -1.52 0.06 -8.52
N MET A 24 -2.42 0.62 -7.71
CA MET A 24 -3.38 -0.14 -6.91
C MET A 24 -4.37 -0.90 -7.80
N VAL A 25 -4.92 -0.26 -8.83
CA VAL A 25 -5.81 -0.91 -9.80
C VAL A 25 -5.08 -2.02 -10.56
N THR A 26 -3.85 -1.75 -11.00
CA THR A 26 -3.00 -2.73 -11.70
C THR A 26 -2.68 -3.92 -10.82
N PHE A 27 -2.32 -3.69 -9.55
CA PHE A 27 -2.07 -4.74 -8.57
C PHE A 27 -3.29 -5.65 -8.42
N SER A 28 -4.48 -5.08 -8.17
CA SER A 28 -5.72 -5.84 -8.00
C SER A 28 -6.06 -6.68 -9.23
N LYS A 29 -5.97 -6.09 -10.43
CA LYS A 29 -6.25 -6.79 -11.69
C LYS A 29 -5.23 -7.89 -11.98
N ARG A 30 -3.93 -7.62 -11.80
CA ARG A 30 -2.87 -8.61 -12.05
C ARG A 30 -2.94 -9.75 -11.05
N ARG A 31 -3.13 -9.46 -9.76
CA ARG A 31 -3.31 -10.48 -8.72
C ARG A 31 -4.48 -11.41 -9.06
N SER A 32 -5.63 -10.85 -9.41
CA SER A 32 -6.80 -11.64 -9.82
C SER A 32 -6.51 -12.50 -11.06
N GLY A 33 -5.87 -11.94 -12.09
CA GLY A 33 -5.48 -12.71 -13.27
C GLY A 33 -4.49 -13.83 -12.97
N ILE A 34 -3.54 -13.60 -12.06
CA ILE A 34 -2.61 -14.62 -11.57
C ILE A 34 -3.37 -15.74 -10.85
N TYR A 35 -4.34 -15.41 -9.99
CA TYR A 35 -5.14 -16.42 -9.27
C TYR A 35 -5.86 -17.36 -10.23
N THR A 36 -6.47 -16.81 -11.29
CA THR A 36 -7.09 -17.62 -12.34
C THR A 36 -6.08 -18.57 -12.98
N LYS A 37 -4.87 -18.08 -13.31
CA LYS A 37 -3.83 -18.92 -13.91
C LYS A 37 -3.29 -19.98 -12.96
N LEU A 38 -3.10 -19.68 -11.68
CA LEU A 38 -2.66 -20.67 -10.70
C LEU A 38 -3.72 -21.75 -10.48
N SER A 39 -5.00 -21.39 -10.48
CA SER A 39 -6.12 -22.33 -10.43
C SER A 39 -6.15 -23.24 -11.65
N GLU A 40 -6.04 -22.67 -12.86
CA GLU A 40 -5.94 -23.45 -14.11
C GLU A 40 -4.76 -24.44 -14.07
N ILE A 41 -3.57 -23.98 -13.66
CA ILE A 41 -2.37 -24.84 -13.56
C ILE A 41 -2.58 -25.96 -12.55
N SER A 42 -3.12 -25.65 -11.37
CA SER A 42 -3.35 -26.66 -10.33
C SER A 42 -4.33 -27.73 -10.80
N ILE A 43 -5.42 -27.33 -11.47
CA ILE A 43 -6.44 -28.27 -12.00
C ILE A 43 -5.88 -29.09 -13.15
N LEU A 44 -5.25 -28.46 -14.15
CA LEU A 44 -4.81 -29.13 -15.37
C LEU A 44 -3.62 -30.07 -15.14
N CYS A 45 -2.72 -29.70 -14.23
CA CYS A 45 -1.50 -30.45 -14.00
C CYS A 45 -1.51 -31.26 -12.70
N GLY A 46 -2.59 -31.16 -11.90
CA GLY A 46 -2.59 -31.70 -10.53
C GLY A 46 -1.49 -31.08 -9.65
N ALA A 47 -1.03 -29.88 -10.00
CA ALA A 47 0.11 -29.24 -9.35
C ALA A 47 -0.32 -28.64 -8.01
N GLU A 48 0.51 -28.83 -6.99
CA GLU A 48 0.42 -28.10 -5.74
C GLU A 48 1.08 -26.74 -5.90
N VAL A 49 0.36 -25.67 -5.59
CA VAL A 49 0.78 -24.30 -5.92
C VAL A 49 0.57 -23.41 -4.71
N GLY A 50 1.58 -22.61 -4.36
CA GLY A 50 1.53 -21.57 -3.33
C GLY A 50 1.96 -20.23 -3.91
N PHE A 51 1.18 -19.18 -3.63
CA PHE A 51 1.46 -17.82 -4.08
C PHE A 51 1.19 -16.83 -2.95
N LEU A 52 2.13 -15.91 -2.73
CA LEU A 52 2.06 -14.84 -1.74
C LEU A 52 2.51 -13.54 -2.40
N VAL A 53 1.73 -12.47 -2.22
CA VAL A 53 2.11 -11.12 -2.66
C VAL A 53 1.62 -10.07 -1.67
N TYR A 54 2.43 -9.05 -1.44
CA TYR A 54 2.07 -7.89 -0.63
C TYR A 54 1.54 -6.75 -1.51
N SER A 55 0.50 -6.06 -1.07
CA SER A 55 0.10 -4.79 -1.68
C SER A 55 1.12 -3.70 -1.37
N GLY A 56 1.00 -2.56 -2.07
CA GLY A 56 1.78 -1.37 -1.74
C GLY A 56 1.56 -0.85 -0.31
N ALA A 57 0.46 -1.25 0.33
CA ALA A 57 0.15 -0.94 1.73
C ALA A 57 0.62 -2.02 2.72
N GLY A 58 1.37 -3.03 2.27
CA GLY A 58 1.88 -4.09 3.13
C GLY A 58 0.87 -5.19 3.49
N LYS A 59 -0.33 -5.19 2.90
CA LYS A 59 -1.33 -6.25 3.13
C LYS A 59 -1.00 -7.49 2.30
N PRO A 60 -0.80 -8.68 2.89
CA PRO A 60 -0.53 -9.88 2.13
C PRO A 60 -1.79 -10.47 1.51
N TYR A 61 -1.60 -11.13 0.39
CA TYR A 61 -2.63 -11.88 -0.32
C TYR A 61 -2.04 -13.21 -0.75
N THR A 62 -2.75 -14.29 -0.42
CA THR A 62 -2.32 -15.66 -0.70
C THR A 62 -3.29 -16.37 -1.64
N PHE A 63 -2.73 -17.29 -2.40
CA PHE A 63 -3.47 -18.35 -3.10
C PHE A 63 -2.73 -19.66 -2.81
N GLY A 64 -3.48 -20.73 -2.62
CA GLY A 64 -2.87 -22.04 -2.60
C GLY A 64 -3.82 -23.16 -2.95
N SER A 65 -3.25 -24.23 -3.49
CA SER A 65 -3.93 -25.48 -3.80
C SER A 65 -3.00 -26.62 -3.38
N PRO A 66 -3.38 -27.47 -2.40
CA PRO A 66 -4.68 -27.53 -1.71
C PRO A 66 -4.95 -26.36 -0.75
N SER A 67 -3.92 -25.78 -0.13
CA SER A 67 -3.99 -24.51 0.61
C SER A 67 -2.60 -23.89 0.65
N PHE A 68 -2.51 -22.56 0.88
CA PHE A 68 -1.20 -21.89 0.94
C PHE A 68 -0.35 -22.45 2.09
N GLU A 69 -0.97 -22.66 3.26
CA GLU A 69 -0.32 -23.17 4.46
C GLU A 69 0.26 -24.58 4.23
N ALA A 70 -0.53 -25.49 3.65
CA ALA A 70 -0.07 -26.84 3.39
C ALA A 70 1.12 -26.87 2.40
N VAL A 71 1.09 -26.02 1.38
CA VAL A 71 2.20 -25.90 0.42
C VAL A 71 3.43 -25.28 1.10
N ALA A 72 3.24 -24.26 1.92
CA ALA A 72 4.32 -23.61 2.66
C ALA A 72 4.98 -24.56 3.67
N GLU A 73 4.20 -25.34 4.43
CA GLU A 73 4.70 -26.35 5.36
C GLU A 73 5.56 -27.39 4.66
N ARG A 74 5.09 -27.96 3.54
CA ARG A 74 5.86 -28.94 2.75
C ARG A 74 7.15 -28.33 2.22
N PHE A 75 7.09 -27.11 1.69
CA PHE A 75 8.25 -26.39 1.21
C PHE A 75 9.29 -26.16 2.31
N LEU A 76 8.85 -25.71 3.50
CA LEU A 76 9.73 -25.42 4.63
C LEU A 76 10.28 -26.69 5.30
N ASN A 77 9.53 -27.78 5.28
CA ASN A 77 9.94 -29.06 5.87
C ASN A 77 10.86 -29.86 4.94
N GLY A 78 11.06 -29.43 3.69
CA GLY A 78 11.83 -30.19 2.70
C GLY A 78 11.14 -31.47 2.25
N ASP A 79 9.87 -31.66 2.62
CA ASP A 79 9.01 -32.72 2.12
C ASP A 79 8.56 -32.35 0.71
N HIS A 80 9.51 -32.44 -0.22
CA HIS A 80 9.17 -32.40 -1.63
C HIS A 80 8.37 -33.67 -1.92
N PRO A 81 7.18 -33.61 -2.53
CA PRO A 81 6.62 -34.78 -3.17
C PRO A 81 7.56 -35.14 -4.33
N VAL A 82 8.53 -36.01 -4.05
CA VAL A 82 9.25 -36.74 -5.07
C VAL A 82 8.21 -37.66 -5.70
N MET A 83 7.74 -37.30 -6.88
CA MET A 83 7.05 -38.28 -7.69
C MET A 83 8.10 -39.17 -8.36
N ILE A 84 7.96 -40.48 -8.09
CA ILE A 84 8.54 -41.65 -8.77
C ILE A 84 9.90 -42.18 -8.25
N ASN A 85 9.90 -42.76 -7.04
CA ASN A 85 10.16 -44.19 -6.82
C ASN A 85 10.27 -44.48 -5.30
N GLY A 86 9.47 -45.44 -4.84
CA GLY A 86 9.23 -45.65 -3.42
C GLY A 86 10.46 -46.06 -2.61
N GLN A 87 10.68 -45.39 -1.47
CA GLN A 87 10.98 -46.01 -0.17
C GLN A 87 11.19 -44.93 0.91
N GLY A 88 10.56 -45.14 2.08
CA GLY A 88 11.07 -44.66 3.37
C GLY A 88 10.42 -43.42 3.98
N ARG A 89 9.22 -43.56 4.57
CA ARG A 89 8.81 -42.68 5.68
C ARG A 89 9.48 -43.17 6.96
N SER A 90 10.36 -42.37 7.56
CA SER A 90 10.99 -42.69 8.85
C SER A 90 10.24 -42.05 10.01
N SER A 91 9.99 -42.84 11.05
CA SER A 91 8.91 -42.73 12.04
C SER A 91 9.23 -41.83 13.26
N SER A 92 10.06 -40.78 13.11
CA SER A 92 10.63 -40.04 14.26
C SER A 92 10.16 -38.58 14.44
N SER A 93 9.16 -38.10 13.69
CA SER A 93 8.88 -36.65 13.53
C SER A 93 7.78 -36.04 14.44
N SER A 94 7.02 -36.80 15.24
CA SER A 94 5.73 -36.27 15.77
C SER A 94 5.82 -35.08 16.74
N ILE A 95 6.85 -35.00 17.60
CA ILE A 95 6.98 -33.92 18.60
C ILE A 95 7.45 -32.62 17.94
N VAL A 96 8.36 -32.71 16.98
CA VAL A 96 8.86 -31.55 16.22
C VAL A 96 7.77 -30.99 15.31
N GLU A 97 6.97 -31.86 14.70
CA GLU A 97 5.76 -31.48 13.95
C GLU A 97 4.74 -30.76 14.83
N ALA A 98 4.46 -31.28 16.04
CA ALA A 98 3.52 -30.66 16.96
C ALA A 98 3.97 -29.24 17.37
N HIS A 99 5.25 -29.06 17.67
CA HIS A 99 5.81 -27.75 18.03
C HIS A 99 5.74 -26.76 16.86
N LYS A 100 6.08 -27.20 15.64
CA LYS A 100 5.97 -26.37 14.42
C LYS A 100 4.52 -25.94 14.18
N LYS A 101 3.56 -26.88 14.30
CA LYS A 101 2.13 -26.62 14.14
C LYS A 101 1.60 -25.63 15.16
N MET A 102 2.00 -25.75 16.43
CA MET A 102 1.64 -24.78 17.48
C MET A 102 2.16 -23.39 17.17
N LYS A 103 3.41 -23.28 16.69
CA LYS A 103 4.03 -22.01 16.35
C LYS A 103 3.39 -21.35 15.14
N LEU A 104 2.96 -22.14 14.17
CA LEU A 104 2.23 -21.68 13.00
C LEU A 104 0.83 -21.18 13.36
N ASP A 105 0.10 -21.93 14.20
CA ASP A 105 -1.21 -21.53 14.72
C ASP A 105 -1.12 -20.22 15.54
N GLU A 106 -0.09 -20.06 16.36
CA GLU A 106 0.16 -18.81 17.09
C GLU A 106 0.42 -17.62 16.15
N LEU A 107 1.20 -17.84 15.09
CA LEU A 107 1.50 -16.80 14.11
C LEU A 107 0.27 -16.42 13.29
N CYS A 108 -0.54 -17.40 12.89
CA CYS A 108 -1.82 -17.20 12.23
C CYS A 108 -2.80 -16.41 13.11
N LYS A 109 -2.88 -16.73 14.41
CA LYS A 109 -3.68 -15.98 15.38
C LYS A 109 -3.22 -14.52 15.52
N LYS A 110 -1.91 -14.30 15.68
CA LYS A 110 -1.33 -12.94 15.74
C LYS A 110 -1.62 -12.15 14.47
N TYR A 111 -1.43 -12.77 13.31
CA TYR A 111 -1.71 -12.14 12.02
C TYR A 111 -3.18 -11.76 11.88
N ASN A 112 -4.11 -12.67 12.22
CA ASN A 112 -5.54 -12.39 12.17
C ASN A 112 -5.95 -11.26 13.12
N SER A 113 -5.40 -11.22 14.35
CA SER A 113 -5.63 -10.12 15.31
C SER A 113 -5.18 -8.77 14.75
N VAL A 114 -3.95 -8.69 14.22
CA VAL A 114 -3.41 -7.45 13.63
C VAL A 114 -4.23 -7.03 12.41
N MET A 115 -4.71 -7.99 11.62
CA MET A 115 -5.57 -7.72 10.47
C MET A 115 -6.95 -7.19 10.89
N GLU A 116 -7.54 -7.72 11.94
CA GLU A 116 -8.81 -7.24 12.50
C GLU A 116 -8.66 -5.83 13.07
N GLU A 117 -7.60 -5.57 13.85
CA GLU A 117 -7.28 -4.24 14.38
C GLU A 117 -7.09 -3.20 13.27
N SER A 118 -6.34 -3.56 12.21
CA SER A 118 -6.13 -2.69 11.05
C SER A 118 -7.43 -2.41 10.30
N ASN A 119 -8.29 -3.41 10.10
CA ASN A 119 -9.58 -3.23 9.43
C ASN A 119 -10.53 -2.37 10.29
N ALA A 120 -10.56 -2.60 11.61
CA ALA A 120 -11.39 -1.82 12.53
C ALA A 120 -10.97 -0.34 12.57
N GLU A 121 -9.67 -0.05 12.49
CA GLU A 121 -9.15 1.30 12.38
C GLU A 121 -9.52 1.95 11.03
N GLU A 122 -9.52 1.19 9.93
CA GLU A 122 -9.95 1.67 8.61
C GLU A 122 -11.44 2.02 8.58
N GLU A 123 -12.29 1.17 9.17
CA GLU A 123 -13.73 1.46 9.29
C GLU A 123 -13.99 2.64 10.24
N ARG A 124 -13.21 2.80 11.31
CA ARG A 124 -13.23 4.01 12.15
C ARG A 124 -12.84 5.26 11.35
N ARG A 125 -11.85 5.19 10.47
CA ARG A 125 -11.48 6.31 9.57
C ARG A 125 -12.56 6.61 8.55
N LYS A 126 -13.20 5.61 7.95
CA LYS A 126 -14.31 5.80 6.98
C LYS A 126 -15.54 6.38 7.64
N THR A 127 -15.92 5.90 8.82
CA THR A 127 -17.05 6.44 9.59
C THR A 127 -16.77 7.86 10.08
N ALA A 128 -15.55 8.17 10.52
CA ALA A 128 -15.14 9.53 10.83
C ALA A 128 -15.17 10.45 9.60
N ALA A 129 -14.65 10.00 8.46
CA ALA A 129 -14.71 10.74 7.20
C ALA A 129 -16.15 10.94 6.70
N ALA A 130 -17.01 9.94 6.83
CA ALA A 130 -18.43 10.02 6.48
C ALA A 130 -19.20 10.95 7.43
N ALA A 131 -18.90 10.95 8.73
CA ALA A 131 -19.47 11.88 9.70
C ALA A 131 -19.02 13.33 9.41
N MET A 132 -17.75 13.54 9.07
CA MET A 132 -17.23 14.83 8.61
C MET A 132 -17.91 15.31 7.32
N ALA A 133 -18.21 14.40 6.40
CA ALA A 133 -18.96 14.71 5.18
C ALA A 133 -20.45 15.01 5.44
N ALA A 134 -21.09 14.30 6.38
CA ALA A 134 -22.50 14.48 6.73
C ALA A 134 -22.79 15.77 7.50
N HIS A 135 -21.80 16.32 8.23
CA HIS A 135 -21.88 17.63 8.87
C HIS A 135 -21.53 18.80 7.93
N SER A 136 -21.17 18.54 6.68
CA SER A 136 -21.11 19.59 5.64
C SER A 136 -22.50 19.79 5.04
N LEU A 137 -23.02 21.02 5.10
CA LEU A 137 -24.28 21.39 4.45
C LEU A 137 -24.20 21.19 2.92
N PRO A 138 -25.34 21.01 2.21
CA PRO A 138 -25.33 20.91 0.77
C PRO A 138 -24.81 22.22 0.20
N VAL A 139 -23.61 22.20 -0.38
CA VAL A 139 -23.19 23.25 -1.29
C VAL A 139 -24.08 23.10 -2.52
N GLU A 140 -25.06 24.00 -2.66
CA GLU A 140 -25.82 24.16 -3.89
C GLU A 140 -24.83 24.34 -5.06
N SER A 141 -25.10 23.59 -6.11
CA SER A 141 -24.18 23.26 -7.20
C SER A 141 -23.82 24.43 -8.15
N ASP A 142 -24.03 25.71 -7.81
CA ASP A 142 -23.85 26.79 -8.81
C ASP A 142 -23.54 28.21 -8.29
N ALA A 143 -22.74 28.37 -7.22
CA ALA A 143 -22.39 29.73 -6.77
C ALA A 143 -21.07 29.91 -5.97
N TRP A 144 -20.03 29.10 -6.17
CA TRP A 144 -18.82 29.21 -5.32
C TRP A 144 -18.00 30.51 -5.50
N TRP A 145 -18.25 31.30 -6.57
CA TRP A 145 -17.66 32.63 -6.81
C TRP A 145 -18.64 33.78 -6.59
N LYS A 146 -19.84 33.53 -6.04
CA LYS A 146 -20.83 34.56 -5.72
C LYS A 146 -21.01 34.71 -4.20
N VAL A 147 -19.91 34.84 -3.49
CA VAL A 147 -19.91 35.57 -2.22
C VAL A 147 -19.41 36.97 -2.59
N ASP A 148 -20.29 37.97 -2.42
CA ASP A 148 -19.92 39.37 -2.48
C ASP A 148 -18.71 39.57 -1.58
N ASP A 149 -17.59 40.05 -2.15
CA ASP A 149 -16.29 40.25 -1.51
C ASP A 149 -16.47 40.92 -0.12
N PRO A 150 -16.52 40.15 0.99
CA PRO A 150 -16.76 40.74 2.28
C PRO A 150 -15.40 41.14 2.82
N LYS A 151 -15.09 42.43 2.61
CA LYS A 151 -14.08 43.25 3.29
C LYS A 151 -12.93 42.46 3.92
N GLU A 152 -11.77 42.54 3.27
CA GLU A 152 -10.43 42.34 3.84
C GLU A 152 -10.46 41.87 5.29
N ASP A 153 -10.58 40.55 5.48
CA ASP A 153 -10.62 39.95 6.80
C ASP A 153 -9.21 40.11 7.41
N GLU A 154 -9.02 41.20 8.15
CA GLU A 154 -7.76 41.52 8.81
C GLU A 154 -7.38 40.46 9.83
N ASP A 155 -8.35 39.71 10.37
CA ASP A 155 -8.06 38.58 11.26
C ASP A 155 -7.43 37.43 10.46
N ALA A 156 -7.92 37.15 9.25
CA ALA A 156 -7.31 36.17 8.34
C ALA A 156 -5.92 36.61 7.86
N LYS A 157 -5.72 37.89 7.53
CA LYS A 157 -4.39 38.45 7.19
C LYS A 157 -3.45 38.39 8.40
N GLN A 158 -3.93 38.67 9.60
CA GLN A 158 -3.16 38.57 10.84
C GLN A 158 -2.77 37.12 11.14
N LEU A 159 -3.66 36.17 10.89
CA LEU A 159 -3.39 34.74 11.02
C LEU A 159 -2.31 34.27 10.03
N LEU A 160 -2.36 34.75 8.78
CA LEU A 160 -1.37 34.43 7.77
C LEU A 160 0.00 35.02 8.12
N ARG A 161 0.05 36.29 8.53
CA ARG A 161 1.29 36.97 8.98
C ARG A 161 1.92 36.27 10.19
N THR A 162 1.10 35.80 11.14
CA THR A 162 1.60 35.07 12.31
C THR A 162 2.12 33.68 11.95
N TYR A 163 1.45 32.97 11.02
CA TYR A 163 1.94 31.72 10.47
C TYR A 163 3.30 31.89 9.77
N GLU A 164 3.44 32.87 8.87
CA GLU A 164 4.69 33.15 8.16
C GLU A 164 5.83 33.49 9.14
N SER A 165 5.56 34.32 10.15
CA SER A 165 6.57 34.64 11.18
C SER A 165 7.00 33.43 12.01
N LEU A 166 6.08 32.49 12.30
CA LEU A 166 6.42 31.26 13.00
C LEU A 166 7.24 30.31 12.13
N TYR A 167 6.94 30.27 10.83
CA TYR A 167 7.68 29.48 9.86
C TYR A 167 9.12 29.99 9.70
N ASP A 168 9.33 31.30 9.56
CA ASP A 168 10.67 31.89 9.47
C ASP A 168 11.49 31.64 10.75
N LYS A 169 10.89 31.78 11.94
CA LYS A 169 11.55 31.46 13.21
C LYS A 169 11.95 29.98 13.30
N LEU A 170 11.10 29.08 12.80
CA LEU A 170 11.43 27.65 12.72
C LEU A 170 12.56 27.39 11.73
N CYS A 171 12.59 28.11 10.61
CA CYS A 171 13.67 28.05 9.63
C CYS A 171 14.99 28.61 10.19
N ASP A 172 14.97 29.67 10.99
CA ASP A 172 16.16 30.21 11.66
C ASP A 172 16.66 29.28 12.78
N LEU A 173 15.75 28.64 13.53
CA LEU A 173 16.07 27.64 14.54
C LEU A 173 16.62 26.34 13.93
N ALA A 174 16.09 25.92 12.77
CA ALA A 174 16.57 24.76 12.03
C ALA A 174 17.83 25.06 11.21
N GLY A 175 18.02 26.31 10.80
CA GLY A 175 19.14 26.83 10.05
C GLY A 175 20.09 27.61 10.94
N GLY A 176 20.65 26.97 11.97
CA GLY A 176 21.71 27.57 12.77
C GLY A 176 22.90 27.98 11.90
N ARG A 177 22.96 29.26 11.53
CA ARG A 177 24.20 29.89 11.07
C ARG A 177 24.58 31.00 12.03
N SER A 178 25.68 30.71 12.72
CA SER A 178 26.59 31.65 13.37
C SER A 178 26.68 32.95 12.58
N HIS A 179 26.38 34.06 13.25
CA HIS A 179 26.84 35.38 12.87
C HIS A 179 28.37 35.39 12.89
N GLY A 180 28.99 35.64 11.73
CA GLY A 180 30.42 35.87 11.60
C GLY A 180 30.66 36.58 10.26
N GLY A 181 31.00 37.86 10.33
CA GLY A 181 30.98 38.79 9.21
C GLY A 181 32.09 38.65 8.16
N ASP A 182 31.85 39.48 7.15
CA ASP A 182 32.79 40.19 6.27
C ASP A 182 33.42 39.54 5.03
N ALA A 183 33.43 40.42 4.02
CA ALA A 183 34.32 40.58 2.88
C ALA A 183 33.95 39.87 1.55
N SER A 184 33.56 40.72 0.60
CA SER A 184 33.92 40.74 -0.83
C SER A 184 34.60 39.50 -1.41
N THR A 185 34.12 39.03 -2.57
CA THR A 185 34.74 39.23 -3.90
C THR A 185 34.08 38.31 -4.96
N SER A 186 33.54 38.94 -6.01
CA SER A 186 33.59 38.60 -7.45
C SER A 186 33.63 37.14 -7.98
N LEU A 187 32.93 36.99 -9.12
CA LEU A 187 33.13 36.07 -10.28
C LEU A 187 32.37 34.72 -10.35
N ALA A 188 31.31 34.76 -11.17
CA ALA A 188 31.07 33.96 -12.40
C ALA A 188 31.16 32.41 -12.40
N GLY A 189 30.13 31.79 -13.01
CA GLY A 189 30.18 30.48 -13.67
C GLY A 189 29.03 29.54 -13.24
N ASN A 190 27.93 29.42 -13.99
CA ASN A 190 27.65 28.54 -15.15
C ASN A 190 27.33 27.06 -14.83
N TYR A 191 26.38 26.52 -15.62
CA TYR A 191 25.89 25.13 -15.81
C TYR A 191 24.63 24.76 -14.98
N ARG A 192 23.40 24.55 -15.54
CA ARG A 192 22.89 23.60 -16.57
C ARG A 192 23.47 22.18 -16.37
N TYR A 193 22.72 21.15 -16.01
CA TYR A 193 21.43 20.63 -16.50
C TYR A 193 20.61 20.01 -15.36
#